data_AF-M6DAH1-F1
#
_entry.id   AF-M6DAH1-F1
#
_cell.length_a   1.000
_cell.length_b   1.000
_cell.length_c   1.000
_cell.angle_alpha   90.00
_cell.angle_beta   90.00
_cell.angle_gamma   90.00
#
_symmetry.space_group_name_H-M   'P 1'
#
loop_
_entity.id
_entity.type
_entity.pdbx_description
1 polymer ?
#
loop_
_entity_poly.entity_id
_entity_poly.type
_entity_poly.pdbx_seq_one_letter_code
_entity_poly.pdbx_strand_id
1 'polypeptide(L)'
;MNKFRSFRYFYFAALVLIQSSFLNCFTVFPYKQETIDSRLLDKKEEVIISNKGRIDFEFQNFELVLKIEGASFQETVEKRKTLETKKVYYDYKKTDGYRQLDSDDKPWNRYILGMFADIGALFEWTTIPFRTISRKKEQETLFENIIKSDKIKTFEPKDLQLILRAENTEFFNKNPNSDTIRIPLTEIRKFFPKTNSIEALLYYEKERIEYQNIPVAEEIRKMKLR
;
A
#
# COMPACT_ATOMS: atom_id res chain seq x y z
N MET A 1 27.80 -19.01 59.98
CA MET A 1 28.09 -19.44 58.60
C MET A 1 26.95 -19.29 57.58
N ASN A 2 25.74 -18.83 57.94
CA ASN A 2 24.61 -18.72 56.98
C ASN A 2 24.43 -17.34 56.30
N LYS A 3 24.99 -16.26 56.86
CA LYS A 3 24.87 -14.91 56.27
C LYS A 3 25.68 -14.74 54.97
N PHE A 4 26.84 -15.39 54.85
CA PHE A 4 27.67 -15.34 53.63
C PHE A 4 27.06 -16.08 52.43
N ARG A 5 26.25 -17.13 52.65
CA ARG A 5 25.53 -17.83 51.57
C ARG A 5 24.39 -16.97 51.02
N SER A 6 23.60 -16.32 51.88
CA SER A 6 22.51 -15.42 51.46
C SER A 6 23.01 -14.24 50.63
N PHE A 7 24.13 -13.62 51.01
CA PHE A 7 24.74 -12.52 50.25
C PHE A 7 25.18 -12.95 48.84
N ARG A 8 25.68 -14.18 48.70
CA ARG A 8 26.14 -14.74 47.42
C ARG A 8 24.97 -15.04 46.47
N TYR A 9 23.85 -15.54 47.00
CA TYR A 9 22.62 -15.75 46.23
C TYR A 9 21.97 -14.44 45.81
N PHE A 10 21.93 -13.44 46.69
CA PHE A 10 21.37 -12.13 46.37
C PHE A 10 22.21 -11.41 45.30
N TYR A 11 23.55 -11.49 45.39
CA TYR A 11 24.44 -10.94 44.36
C TYR A 11 24.27 -11.65 43.02
N PHE A 12 24.12 -12.98 43.03
CA PHE A 12 23.89 -13.76 41.81
C PHE A 12 22.52 -13.44 41.19
N ALA A 13 21.46 -13.31 42.00
CA ALA A 13 20.13 -12.94 41.54
C ALA A 13 20.09 -11.49 41.00
N ALA A 14 20.76 -10.55 41.67
CA ALA A 14 20.89 -9.17 41.20
C ALA A 14 21.69 -9.10 39.89
N LEU A 15 22.76 -9.89 39.76
CA LEU A 15 23.57 -9.97 38.55
C LEU A 15 22.79 -10.60 37.38
N VAL A 16 22.00 -11.65 37.64
CA VAL A 16 21.08 -12.25 36.66
C VAL A 16 19.97 -11.26 36.26
N LEU A 17 19.41 -10.50 37.20
CA LEU A 17 18.39 -9.48 36.91
C LEU A 17 18.96 -8.32 36.09
N ILE A 18 20.14 -7.81 36.45
CA ILE A 18 20.87 -6.79 35.68
C ILE A 18 21.17 -7.33 34.28
N GLN A 19 21.72 -8.53 34.18
CA GLN A 19 22.03 -9.17 32.90
C GLN A 19 20.76 -9.41 32.08
N SER A 20 19.61 -9.71 32.70
CA SER A 20 18.32 -9.83 32.02
C SER A 20 17.73 -8.48 31.55
N SER A 21 18.02 -7.41 32.28
CA SER A 21 17.54 -6.05 31.98
C SER A 21 18.30 -5.40 30.83
N PHE A 22 19.56 -5.82 30.61
CA PHE A 22 20.44 -5.30 29.55
C PHE A 22 20.56 -6.24 28.34
N LEU A 23 19.73 -7.28 28.23
CA LEU A 23 19.68 -8.23 27.09
C LEU A 23 18.97 -7.68 25.83
N ASN A 24 18.88 -6.36 25.68
CA ASN A 24 18.38 -5.69 24.47
C ASN A 24 19.19 -4.42 24.12
N CYS A 25 20.52 -4.49 24.10
CA CYS A 25 21.37 -3.40 23.62
C CYS A 25 21.29 -3.23 22.09
N PHE A 26 21.03 -4.30 21.34
CA PHE A 26 20.92 -4.29 19.88
C PHE A 26 19.58 -4.85 19.38
N THR A 27 19.00 -4.18 18.39
CA THR A 27 17.86 -4.67 17.62
C THR A 27 18.33 -5.15 16.26
N VAL A 28 17.95 -6.39 15.90
CA VAL A 28 18.17 -6.96 14.56
C VAL A 28 16.91 -6.74 13.73
N PHE A 29 17.09 -6.26 12.51
CA PHE A 29 15.99 -5.97 11.59
C PHE A 29 16.32 -6.45 10.17
N PRO A 30 15.31 -6.89 9.40
CA PRO A 30 15.50 -7.19 7.99
C PRO A 30 15.70 -5.88 7.22
N TYR A 31 16.78 -5.76 6.44
CA TYR A 31 17.06 -4.55 5.65
C TYR A 31 16.99 -4.79 4.15
N LYS A 32 17.18 -6.04 3.70
CA LYS A 32 17.12 -6.41 2.28
C LYS A 32 16.49 -7.78 2.13
N GLN A 33 15.69 -7.94 1.08
CA GLN A 33 15.13 -9.21 0.68
C GLN A 33 15.42 -9.43 -0.80
N GLU A 34 16.04 -10.56 -1.13
CA GLU A 34 16.36 -10.93 -2.51
C GLU A 34 15.70 -12.26 -2.84
N THR A 35 15.06 -12.35 -4.01
CA THR A 35 14.59 -13.62 -4.56
C THR A 35 15.77 -14.35 -5.18
N ILE A 36 16.12 -15.54 -4.67
CA ILE A 36 17.22 -16.36 -5.18
C ILE A 36 16.71 -17.37 -6.21
N ASP A 37 15.53 -17.91 -5.95
CA ASP A 37 14.93 -18.95 -6.78
C ASP A 37 13.43 -18.70 -6.89
N SER A 38 12.87 -19.11 -8.02
CA SER A 38 11.44 -19.04 -8.30
C SER A 38 11.03 -20.29 -9.04
N ARG A 39 10.11 -21.05 -8.43
CA ARG A 39 9.58 -22.29 -8.99
C ARG A 39 8.10 -22.13 -9.27
N LEU A 40 7.67 -22.46 -10.49
CA LEU A 40 6.26 -22.59 -10.83
C LEU A 40 5.69 -23.84 -10.14
N LEU A 41 4.68 -23.65 -9.30
CA LEU A 41 3.96 -24.73 -8.62
C LEU A 41 2.75 -25.17 -9.44
N ASP A 42 1.99 -24.21 -9.93
CA ASP A 42 0.76 -24.47 -10.67
C ASP A 42 0.55 -23.41 -11.75
N LYS A 43 -0.06 -23.83 -12.85
CA LYS A 43 -0.48 -22.98 -13.95
C LYS A 43 -1.84 -23.48 -14.42
N LYS A 44 -2.83 -22.58 -14.37
CA LYS A 44 -4.17 -22.82 -14.85
C LYS A 44 -4.60 -21.71 -15.78
N GLU A 45 -5.29 -22.06 -16.85
CA GLU A 45 -5.95 -21.12 -17.74
C GLU A 45 -7.46 -21.19 -17.50
N GLU A 46 -8.07 -20.03 -17.30
CA GLU A 46 -9.51 -19.89 -17.06
C GLU A 46 -10.09 -18.87 -18.03
N VAL A 47 -11.27 -19.15 -18.55
CA VAL A 47 -12.01 -18.22 -19.39
C VAL A 47 -13.00 -17.49 -18.50
N ILE A 48 -12.90 -16.17 -18.45
CA ILE A 48 -13.80 -15.30 -17.71
C ILE A 48 -14.48 -14.30 -18.64
N ILE A 49 -15.64 -13.80 -18.22
CA ILE A 49 -16.29 -12.67 -18.86
C ILE A 49 -15.99 -11.44 -18.00
N SER A 50 -15.46 -10.39 -18.60
CA SER A 50 -15.19 -9.11 -17.93
C SER A 50 -15.92 -7.98 -18.66
N ASN A 51 -16.44 -7.03 -17.90
CA ASN A 51 -17.08 -5.83 -18.45
C ASN A 51 -16.10 -4.67 -18.33
N LYS A 52 -15.84 -3.97 -19.44
CA LYS A 52 -14.93 -2.83 -19.47
C LYS A 52 -15.62 -1.62 -20.08
N GLY A 53 -15.39 -0.48 -19.47
CA GLY A 53 -15.86 0.81 -19.97
C GLY A 53 -14.74 1.64 -20.58
N ARG A 54 -15.10 2.77 -21.14
CA ARG A 54 -14.21 3.86 -21.48
C ARG A 54 -14.97 5.17 -21.31
N ILE A 55 -14.32 6.16 -20.71
CA ILE A 55 -14.83 7.52 -20.59
C ILE A 55 -13.77 8.45 -21.18
N ASP A 56 -13.98 8.90 -22.41
CA ASP A 56 -13.21 10.00 -22.96
C ASP A 56 -13.93 11.31 -22.66
N PHE A 57 -13.17 12.38 -22.43
CA PHE A 57 -13.74 13.71 -22.18
C PHE A 57 -13.03 14.77 -23.01
N GLU A 58 -13.80 15.77 -23.43
CA GLU A 58 -13.32 16.95 -24.13
C GLU A 58 -14.11 18.18 -23.66
N PHE A 59 -13.48 19.35 -23.68
CA PHE A 59 -14.18 20.62 -23.43
C PHE A 59 -14.41 21.33 -24.76
N GLN A 60 -15.68 21.60 -25.08
CA GLN A 60 -16.08 22.26 -26.31
C GLN A 60 -17.13 23.33 -26.01
N ASN A 61 -16.94 24.57 -26.46
CA ASN A 61 -17.92 25.66 -26.30
C ASN A 61 -18.45 25.88 -24.87
N PHE A 62 -17.59 25.76 -23.84
CA PHE A 62 -17.97 25.79 -22.42
C PHE A 62 -18.92 24.65 -21.97
N GLU A 63 -18.90 23.54 -22.69
CA GLU A 63 -19.55 22.29 -22.32
C GLU A 63 -18.47 21.22 -22.06
N LEU A 64 -18.71 20.39 -21.06
CA LEU A 64 -18.02 19.12 -20.89
C LEU A 64 -18.71 18.08 -21.79
N VAL A 65 -17.98 17.59 -22.78
CA VAL A 65 -18.42 16.54 -23.70
C VAL A 65 -17.80 15.23 -23.23
N LEU A 66 -18.64 14.29 -22.80
CA LEU A 66 -18.25 12.95 -22.42
C LEU A 66 -18.60 11.99 -23.54
N LYS A 67 -17.65 11.16 -23.98
CA LYS A 67 -17.87 10.02 -24.86
C LYS A 67 -17.68 8.77 -24.03
N ILE A 68 -18.74 7.98 -23.95
CA ILE A 68 -18.76 6.75 -23.17
C ILE A 68 -18.88 5.56 -24.09
N GLU A 69 -18.14 4.50 -23.77
CA GLU A 69 -18.26 3.21 -24.43
C GLU A 69 -18.26 2.12 -23.36
N GLY A 70 -18.98 1.04 -23.62
CA GLY A 70 -19.00 -0.13 -22.75
C GLY A 70 -19.02 -1.40 -23.57
N ALA A 71 -18.29 -2.41 -23.13
CA ALA A 71 -18.28 -3.71 -23.79
C ALA A 71 -17.97 -4.86 -22.83
N SER A 72 -18.45 -6.04 -23.20
CA SER A 72 -18.11 -7.30 -22.55
C SER A 72 -17.03 -8.03 -23.35
N PHE A 73 -16.03 -8.53 -22.64
CA PHE A 73 -14.85 -9.20 -23.18
C PHE A 73 -14.76 -10.62 -22.63
N GLN A 74 -14.47 -11.56 -23.52
CA GLN A 74 -14.07 -12.91 -23.15
C GLN A 74 -12.57 -12.89 -22.92
N GLU A 75 -12.15 -13.07 -21.68
CA GLU A 75 -10.74 -13.02 -21.31
C GLU A 75 -10.25 -14.40 -20.92
N THR A 76 -9.14 -14.81 -21.53
CA THR A 76 -8.39 -15.99 -21.09
C THR A 76 -7.34 -15.54 -20.09
N VAL A 77 -7.57 -15.84 -18.82
CA VAL A 77 -6.70 -15.47 -17.71
C VAL A 77 -5.82 -16.67 -17.34
N GLU A 78 -4.52 -16.44 -17.31
CA GLU A 78 -3.53 -17.36 -16.80
C GLU A 78 -3.30 -17.08 -15.33
N LYS A 79 -3.61 -18.05 -14.49
CA LYS A 79 -3.29 -18.03 -13.07
C LYS A 79 -2.04 -18.86 -12.85
N ARG A 80 -0.97 -18.21 -12.38
CA ARG A 80 0.31 -18.84 -12.05
C ARG A 80 0.53 -18.77 -10.56
N LYS A 81 0.78 -19.92 -9.94
CA LYS A 81 1.25 -20.01 -8.55
C LYS A 81 2.75 -20.27 -8.57
N THR A 82 3.52 -19.37 -7.98
CA THR A 82 4.98 -19.48 -7.89
C THR A 82 5.43 -19.56 -6.44
N LEU A 83 6.41 -20.41 -6.16
CA LEU A 83 7.12 -20.47 -4.89
C LEU A 83 8.44 -19.73 -5.05
N GLU A 84 8.55 -18.58 -4.39
CA GLU A 84 9.76 -17.77 -4.38
C GLU A 84 10.58 -18.09 -3.12
N THR A 85 11.81 -18.54 -3.30
CA THR A 85 12.77 -18.66 -2.20
C THR A 85 13.50 -17.33 -2.05
N LYS A 86 13.21 -16.63 -0.95
CA LYS A 86 13.80 -15.31 -0.65
C LYS A 86 14.87 -15.45 0.42
N LYS A 87 16.01 -14.80 0.20
CA LYS A 87 17.03 -14.56 1.22
C LYS A 87 16.74 -13.24 1.90
N VAL A 88 16.51 -13.30 3.20
CA VAL A 88 16.39 -12.10 4.04
C VAL A 88 17.75 -11.81 4.64
N TYR A 89 18.25 -10.61 4.37
CA TYR A 89 19.46 -10.10 4.99
C TYR A 89 19.06 -9.24 6.19
N TYR A 90 19.75 -9.48 7.29
CA TYR A 90 19.51 -8.82 8.55
C TYR A 90 20.69 -7.90 8.85
N ASP A 91 20.36 -6.73 9.39
CA ASP A 91 21.32 -5.79 9.95
C ASP A 91 20.93 -5.54 11.41
N TYR A 92 21.79 -4.85 12.15
CA TYR A 92 21.58 -4.55 13.55
C TYR A 92 21.84 -3.07 13.85
N LYS A 93 21.11 -2.54 14.82
CA LYS A 93 21.32 -1.19 15.33
C LYS A 93 21.23 -1.19 16.85
N LYS A 94 21.89 -0.23 17.50
CA LYS A 94 21.70 0.05 18.93
C LYS A 94 20.23 0.36 19.20
N THR A 95 19.67 -0.16 20.29
CA THR A 95 18.33 0.19 20.76
C THR A 95 18.28 1.65 21.24
N ASP A 96 17.08 2.23 21.21
CA ASP A 96 16.89 3.61 21.67
C ASP A 96 17.20 3.75 23.17
N GLY A 97 16.92 2.72 23.99
CA GLY A 97 17.31 2.69 25.40
C GLY A 97 18.83 2.68 25.62
N TYR A 98 19.58 1.91 24.82
CA TYR A 98 21.05 1.92 24.89
C TYR A 98 21.64 3.25 24.39
N ARG A 99 21.04 3.88 23.37
CA ARG A 99 21.43 5.21 22.91
C ARG A 99 21.16 6.31 23.93
N GLN A 100 20.06 6.22 24.68
CA GLN A 100 19.73 7.19 25.73
C GLN A 100 20.79 7.22 26.84
N LEU A 101 21.47 6.10 27.12
CA LEU A 101 22.60 6.06 28.05
C LEU A 101 23.85 6.79 27.54
N ASP A 102 23.98 6.99 26.21
CA ASP A 102 25.06 7.80 25.60
C ASP A 102 24.73 9.31 25.68
N SER A 103 23.44 9.68 25.78
CA SER A 103 22.95 11.07 25.66
C SER A 103 22.25 11.62 26.92
N ASP A 104 22.35 10.95 28.06
CA ASP A 104 21.70 11.38 29.32
C ASP A 104 22.48 12.53 29.99
N ASP A 105 21.77 13.59 30.37
CA ASP A 105 22.32 14.79 31.03
C ASP A 105 22.84 14.51 32.45
N LYS A 106 22.52 13.35 33.04
CA LYS A 106 22.95 12.94 34.39
C LYS A 106 24.18 12.03 34.33
N PRO A 107 25.40 12.53 34.63
CA PRO A 107 26.64 11.77 34.44
C PRO A 107 26.70 10.46 35.25
N TRP A 108 26.05 10.41 36.43
CA TRP A 108 26.01 9.22 37.29
C TRP A 108 25.31 8.01 36.65
N ASN A 109 24.32 8.26 35.77
CA ASN A 109 23.64 7.19 35.04
C ASN A 109 24.59 6.52 34.02
N ARG A 110 25.45 7.30 33.36
CA ARG A 110 26.48 6.74 32.46
C ARG A 110 27.49 5.88 33.21
N TYR A 111 27.99 6.36 34.35
CA TYR A 111 29.05 5.64 35.08
C TYR A 111 28.58 4.31 35.65
N ILE A 112 27.35 4.23 36.17
CA ILE A 112 26.84 3.02 36.80
C ILE A 112 26.05 2.17 35.80
N LEU A 113 24.98 2.72 35.21
CA LEU A 113 24.11 1.97 34.30
C LEU A 113 24.78 1.74 32.95
N GLY A 114 25.58 2.70 32.46
CA GLY A 114 26.35 2.54 31.22
C GLY A 114 27.39 1.43 31.31
N MET A 115 28.09 1.27 32.44
CA MET A 115 29.06 0.18 32.62
C MET A 115 28.39 -1.21 32.55
N PHE A 116 27.22 -1.39 33.20
CA PHE A 116 26.47 -2.64 33.10
C PHE A 116 25.89 -2.85 31.70
N ALA A 117 25.42 -1.79 31.05
CA ALA A 117 24.94 -1.84 29.68
C ALA A 117 26.04 -2.18 28.67
N ASP A 118 27.27 -1.69 28.86
CA ASP A 118 28.41 -2.00 28.00
C ASP A 118 28.87 -3.45 28.16
N ILE A 119 28.83 -4.00 29.38
CA ILE A 119 29.05 -5.43 29.61
C ILE A 119 27.96 -6.26 28.91
N GLY A 120 26.69 -5.88 29.05
CA GLY A 120 25.57 -6.51 28.34
C GLY A 120 25.72 -6.44 26.81
N ALA A 121 26.10 -5.27 26.30
CA ALA A 121 26.35 -5.03 24.88
C ALA A 121 27.51 -5.88 24.36
N LEU A 122 28.60 -6.05 25.12
CA LEU A 122 29.71 -6.95 24.77
C LEU A 122 29.23 -8.39 24.64
N PHE A 123 28.42 -8.89 25.59
CA PHE A 123 27.82 -10.22 25.49
C PHE A 123 26.91 -10.35 24.26
N GLU A 124 26.02 -9.38 24.04
CA GLU A 124 25.15 -9.39 22.86
C GLU A 124 25.94 -9.34 21.56
N TRP A 125 27.01 -8.56 21.50
CA TRP A 125 27.83 -8.39 20.29
C TRP A 125 28.40 -9.72 19.80
N THR A 126 28.78 -10.62 20.72
CA THR A 126 29.20 -11.99 20.36
C THR A 126 28.09 -12.81 19.70
N THR A 127 26.82 -12.49 19.98
CA THR A 127 25.65 -13.18 19.41
C THR A 127 25.10 -12.52 18.14
N ILE A 128 25.49 -11.27 17.84
CA ILE A 128 25.00 -10.53 16.66
C ILE A 128 25.25 -11.30 15.36
N PRO A 129 26.46 -11.84 15.07
CA PRO A 129 26.70 -12.58 13.84
C PRO A 129 25.72 -13.74 13.61
N PHE A 130 25.27 -14.40 14.67
CA PHE A 130 24.28 -15.49 14.60
C PHE A 130 22.86 -15.00 14.37
N ARG A 131 22.51 -13.83 14.94
CA ARG A 131 21.20 -13.20 14.77
C ARG A 131 21.05 -12.52 13.41
N THR A 132 22.16 -12.08 12.80
CA THR A 132 22.18 -11.45 11.47
C THR A 132 22.42 -12.43 10.32
N ILE A 133 22.56 -13.73 10.60
CA ILE A 133 22.67 -14.76 9.55
C ILE A 133 21.46 -14.64 8.63
N SER A 134 21.74 -14.54 7.33
CA SER A 134 20.70 -14.47 6.31
C SER A 134 19.82 -15.72 6.37
N ARG A 135 18.51 -15.53 6.45
CA ARG A 135 17.56 -16.65 6.49
C ARG A 135 16.92 -16.82 5.12
N LYS A 136 16.74 -18.07 4.72
CA LYS A 136 15.89 -18.41 3.57
C LYS A 136 14.46 -18.52 4.05
N LYS A 137 13.55 -17.86 3.34
CA LYS A 137 12.11 -17.94 3.56
C LYS A 137 11.46 -18.27 2.23
N GLU A 138 10.57 -19.24 2.23
CA GLU A 138 9.72 -19.55 1.10
C GLU A 138 8.45 -18.69 1.17
N GLN A 139 8.04 -18.15 0.03
CA GLN A 139 6.83 -17.35 -0.09
C GLN A 139 6.08 -17.76 -1.35
N GLU A 140 4.81 -18.12 -1.18
CA GLU A 140 3.91 -18.34 -2.31
C GLU A 140 3.42 -16.99 -2.85
N THR A 141 3.52 -16.82 -4.17
CA THR A 141 3.01 -15.67 -4.92
C THR A 141 2.00 -16.17 -5.95
N LEU A 142 0.87 -15.47 -6.05
CA LEU A 142 -0.18 -15.72 -7.03
C LEU A 142 -0.13 -14.58 -8.05
N PHE A 143 0.01 -14.94 -9.32
CA PHE A 143 0.00 -14.01 -10.43
C PHE A 143 -1.16 -14.35 -11.34
N GLU A 144 -1.92 -13.35 -11.74
CA GLU A 144 -2.97 -13.47 -12.76
C GLU A 144 -2.59 -12.58 -13.93
N ASN A 145 -2.64 -13.12 -15.14
CA ASN A 145 -2.32 -12.39 -16.36
C ASN A 145 -3.35 -12.67 -17.45
N ILE A 146 -3.79 -11.64 -18.17
CA ILE A 146 -4.71 -11.80 -19.30
C ILE A 146 -3.88 -12.14 -20.54
N ILE A 147 -4.01 -13.36 -21.07
CA ILE A 147 -3.29 -13.79 -22.29
C ILE A 147 -4.03 -13.36 -23.56
N LYS A 148 -5.36 -13.44 -23.53
CA LYS A 148 -6.23 -13.13 -24.66
C LYS A 148 -7.46 -12.39 -24.18
N SER A 149 -7.89 -11.37 -24.92
CA SER A 149 -9.10 -10.60 -24.64
C SER A 149 -9.83 -10.35 -25.96
N ASP A 150 -10.96 -11.02 -26.15
CA ASP A 150 -11.80 -10.90 -27.34
C ASP A 150 -13.10 -10.19 -26.98
N LYS A 151 -13.46 -9.15 -27.75
CA LYS A 151 -14.72 -8.42 -27.53
C LYS A 151 -15.90 -9.26 -27.99
N ILE A 152 -16.86 -9.53 -27.09
CA ILE A 152 -18.05 -10.34 -27.36
C ILE A 152 -19.26 -9.46 -27.69
N LYS A 153 -19.46 -8.40 -26.90
CA LYS A 153 -20.67 -7.57 -26.95
C LYS A 153 -20.30 -6.11 -26.70
N THR A 154 -20.86 -5.21 -27.50
CA THR A 154 -20.89 -3.77 -27.17
C THR A 154 -22.18 -3.47 -26.43
N PHE A 155 -22.12 -2.67 -25.37
CA PHE A 155 -23.30 -2.22 -24.64
C PHE A 155 -23.91 -0.99 -25.32
N GLU A 156 -25.24 -0.92 -25.34
CA GLU A 156 -25.91 0.31 -25.76
C GLU A 156 -25.83 1.35 -24.63
N PRO A 157 -25.85 2.67 -24.93
CA PRO A 157 -25.86 3.72 -23.91
C PRO A 157 -26.90 3.53 -22.81
N LYS A 158 -28.08 3.00 -23.18
CA LYS A 158 -29.21 2.81 -22.26
C LYS A 158 -28.94 1.73 -21.21
N ASP A 159 -28.07 0.77 -21.53
CA ASP A 159 -27.66 -0.31 -20.64
C ASP A 159 -26.61 0.17 -19.62
N LEU A 160 -26.01 1.33 -19.87
CA LEU A 160 -25.02 1.95 -19.00
C LEU A 160 -25.69 2.95 -18.05
N GLN A 161 -25.07 3.17 -16.91
CA GLN A 161 -25.44 4.23 -15.98
C GLN A 161 -24.21 5.12 -15.76
N LEU A 162 -24.35 6.41 -16.03
CA LEU A 162 -23.31 7.40 -15.77
C LEU A 162 -23.67 8.18 -14.51
N ILE A 163 -22.73 8.20 -13.57
CA ILE A 163 -22.81 9.03 -12.36
C ILE A 163 -21.67 10.05 -12.41
N LEU A 164 -22.02 11.33 -12.30
CA LEU A 164 -21.05 12.40 -12.10
C LEU A 164 -21.17 12.96 -10.69
N ARG A 165 -20.00 13.11 -10.06
CA ARG A 165 -19.88 13.48 -8.66
C ARG A 165 -18.79 14.54 -8.48
N ALA A 166 -19.07 15.51 -7.62
CA ALA A 166 -18.10 16.51 -7.18
C ALA A 166 -18.21 16.66 -5.67
N GLU A 167 -17.06 16.76 -4.97
CA GLU A 167 -17.02 16.97 -3.51
C GLU A 167 -17.96 16.03 -2.74
N ASN A 168 -17.92 14.75 -3.11
CA ASN A 168 -18.77 13.69 -2.58
C ASN A 168 -20.27 13.74 -2.89
N THR A 169 -20.74 14.71 -3.68
CA THR A 169 -22.16 14.92 -4.05
C THR A 169 -22.42 14.52 -5.49
N GLU A 170 -23.41 13.67 -5.72
CA GLU A 170 -23.87 13.29 -7.07
C GLU A 170 -24.78 14.38 -7.64
N PHE A 171 -24.51 14.84 -8.86
CA PHE A 171 -25.34 15.85 -9.53
C PHE A 171 -25.85 15.39 -10.91
N PHE A 172 -25.28 14.32 -11.45
CA PHE A 172 -25.78 13.64 -12.63
C PHE A 172 -25.81 12.15 -12.34
N ASN A 173 -26.97 11.52 -12.46
CA ASN A 173 -27.14 10.08 -12.26
C ASN A 173 -28.27 9.60 -13.18
N LYS A 174 -27.90 9.14 -14.38
CA LYS A 174 -28.86 8.75 -15.42
C LYS A 174 -28.28 7.68 -16.33
N ASN A 175 -29.19 6.92 -16.94
CA ASN A 175 -28.89 6.09 -18.09
C ASN A 175 -28.84 7.02 -19.32
N PRO A 176 -27.70 7.13 -20.00
CA PRO A 176 -27.55 8.01 -21.13
C PRO A 176 -28.33 7.51 -22.35
N ASN A 177 -28.90 8.45 -23.10
CA ASN A 177 -29.64 8.15 -24.32
C ASN A 177 -28.72 8.01 -25.56
N SER A 178 -27.46 8.44 -25.45
CA SER A 178 -26.46 8.48 -26.52
C SER A 178 -25.06 8.25 -25.96
N ASP A 179 -24.14 7.78 -26.80
CA ASP A 179 -22.73 7.57 -26.43
C ASP A 179 -22.02 8.89 -26.09
N THR A 180 -22.54 10.01 -26.59
CA THR A 180 -22.03 11.35 -26.29
C THR A 180 -22.99 12.09 -25.37
N ILE A 181 -22.48 12.64 -24.28
CA ILE A 181 -23.24 13.42 -23.30
C ILE A 181 -22.59 14.79 -23.20
N ARG A 182 -23.40 15.84 -23.21
CA ARG A 182 -22.93 17.22 -23.11
C ARG A 182 -23.49 17.85 -21.85
N ILE A 183 -22.62 18.46 -21.06
CA ILE A 183 -22.99 19.08 -19.79
C ILE A 183 -22.43 20.51 -19.78
N PRO A 184 -23.29 21.53 -19.72
CA PRO A 184 -22.84 22.90 -19.63
C PRO A 184 -21.99 23.13 -18.37
N LEU A 185 -20.81 23.72 -18.52
CA LEU A 185 -19.96 24.07 -17.37
C LEU A 185 -20.61 25.11 -16.47
N THR A 186 -21.58 25.87 -16.97
CA THR A 186 -22.44 26.79 -16.19
C THR A 186 -23.21 26.05 -15.11
N GLU A 187 -23.74 24.86 -15.41
CA GLU A 187 -24.49 24.05 -14.45
C GLU A 187 -23.58 23.53 -13.35
N ILE A 188 -22.44 22.96 -13.74
CA ILE A 188 -21.40 22.49 -12.81
C ILE A 188 -20.97 23.64 -11.89
N ARG A 189 -20.66 24.81 -12.44
CA ARG A 189 -20.25 25.99 -11.66
C ARG A 189 -21.33 26.46 -10.68
N LYS A 190 -22.61 26.38 -11.06
CA LYS A 190 -23.74 26.80 -10.22
C LYS A 190 -23.83 25.93 -8.97
N PHE A 191 -23.71 24.62 -9.12
CA PHE A 191 -23.77 23.69 -8.00
C PHE A 191 -22.45 23.61 -7.23
N PHE A 192 -21.33 23.79 -7.92
CA PHE A 192 -19.98 23.58 -7.39
C PHE A 192 -19.00 24.68 -7.83
N PRO A 193 -19.08 25.89 -7.23
CA PRO A 193 -18.33 27.06 -7.70
C PRO A 193 -16.81 27.00 -7.43
N LYS A 194 -16.36 26.10 -6.55
CA LYS A 194 -14.95 25.95 -6.13
C LYS A 194 -14.35 24.59 -6.48
N THR A 195 -15.10 23.73 -7.18
CA THR A 195 -14.64 22.39 -7.49
C THR A 195 -13.48 22.41 -8.48
N ASN A 196 -12.47 21.60 -8.18
CA ASN A 196 -11.29 21.46 -9.04
C ASN A 196 -11.44 20.33 -10.06
N SER A 197 -12.15 19.27 -9.71
CA SER A 197 -12.33 18.08 -10.56
C SER A 197 -13.67 17.39 -10.32
N ILE A 198 -14.12 16.64 -11.31
CA ILE A 198 -15.36 15.86 -11.30
C ILE A 198 -15.01 14.40 -11.48
N GLU A 199 -15.61 13.54 -10.68
CA GLU A 199 -15.53 12.10 -10.83
C GLU A 199 -16.63 11.65 -11.79
N ALA A 200 -16.25 10.97 -12.87
CA ALA A 200 -17.14 10.28 -13.78
C ALA A 200 -17.07 8.78 -13.53
N LEU A 201 -18.19 8.19 -13.14
CA LEU A 201 -18.33 6.77 -12.83
C LEU A 201 -19.26 6.13 -13.86
N LEU A 202 -18.77 5.14 -14.59
CA LEU A 202 -19.58 4.38 -15.53
C LEU A 202 -19.89 3.01 -14.94
N TYR A 203 -21.17 2.67 -14.93
CA TYR A 203 -21.69 1.40 -14.44
C TYR A 203 -22.37 0.63 -15.55
N TYR A 204 -22.23 -0.69 -15.50
CA TYR A 204 -23.10 -1.64 -16.19
C TYR A 204 -23.82 -2.44 -15.11
N GLU A 205 -25.16 -2.39 -15.10
CA GLU A 205 -26.00 -2.92 -14.01
C GLU A 205 -25.58 -2.40 -12.62
N LYS A 206 -24.86 -3.20 -11.83
CA LYS A 206 -24.37 -2.84 -10.48
C LYS A 206 -22.84 -2.79 -10.39
N GLU A 207 -22.15 -3.11 -11.48
CA GLU A 207 -20.69 -3.16 -11.55
C GLU A 207 -20.16 -1.85 -12.11
N ARG A 208 -19.19 -1.24 -11.41
CA ARG A 208 -18.47 -0.08 -11.95
C ARG A 208 -17.43 -0.56 -12.95
N ILE A 209 -17.63 -0.20 -14.22
CA ILE A 209 -16.78 -0.63 -15.32
C ILE A 209 -15.71 0.39 -15.71
N GLU A 210 -15.86 1.66 -15.30
CA GLU A 210 -14.85 2.71 -15.54
C GLU A 210 -14.92 3.84 -14.50
N TYR A 211 -13.76 4.48 -14.25
CA TYR A 211 -13.63 5.65 -13.38
C TYR A 211 -12.69 6.66 -14.04
N GLN A 212 -13.17 7.89 -14.24
CA GLN A 212 -12.35 8.97 -14.75
C GLN A 212 -12.45 10.21 -13.85
N ASN A 213 -11.32 10.78 -13.46
CA ASN A 213 -11.28 12.08 -12.80
C ASN A 213 -11.02 13.17 -13.85
N ILE A 214 -11.92 14.15 -13.92
CA ILE A 214 -11.95 15.18 -14.96
C ILE A 214 -11.60 16.53 -14.34
N PRO A 215 -10.47 17.17 -14.70
CA PRO A 215 -10.09 18.47 -14.17
C PRO A 215 -10.97 19.57 -14.81
N VAL A 216 -11.72 20.31 -13.99
CA VAL A 216 -12.64 21.38 -14.48
C VAL A 216 -12.26 22.78 -14.01
N ALA A 217 -11.29 22.90 -13.10
CA ALA A 217 -10.90 24.16 -12.48
C ALA A 217 -10.54 25.26 -13.49
N GLU A 218 -9.71 24.93 -14.48
CA GLU A 218 -9.21 25.91 -15.45
C GLU A 218 -10.29 26.37 -16.42
N GLU A 219 -11.13 25.45 -16.87
CA GLU A 219 -12.22 25.77 -17.81
C GLU A 219 -13.31 26.62 -17.15
N ILE A 220 -13.66 26.33 -15.89
CA ILE A 220 -14.59 27.17 -15.11
C ILE A 220 -13.98 28.57 -14.86
N ARG A 221 -12.66 28.69 -14.69
CA ARG A 221 -11.98 30.00 -14.56
C ARG A 221 -12.00 30.80 -15.86
N LYS A 222 -11.79 30.17 -17.02
CA LYS A 222 -11.88 30.84 -18.34
C LYS A 222 -13.24 31.50 -18.56
N MET A 223 -14.31 30.93 -18.00
CA MET A 223 -15.65 31.53 -18.01
C MET A 223 -15.82 32.79 -17.16
N LYS A 224 -14.91 33.12 -16.23
CA LYS A 224 -14.96 34.35 -15.43
C LYS A 224 -14.36 35.57 -16.14
N LEU A 225 -13.57 35.34 -17.20
CA LEU A 225 -12.80 36.36 -17.91
C LEU A 225 -13.50 36.88 -19.18
N ARG A 226 -14.74 36.45 -19.43
CA ARG A 226 -15.65 36.98 -20.44
C ARG A 226 -16.86 37.59 -19.75
#